data_AF-A0A7H4LY30-F1
#
_entry.id   AF-A0A7H4LY30-F1
#
_cell.length_a   1.000
_cell.length_b   1.000
_cell.length_c   1.000
_cell.angle_alpha   90.00
_cell.angle_beta   90.00
_cell.angle_gamma   90.00
#
_symmetry.space_group_name_H-M   'P 1'
#
loop_
_entity.id
_entity.type
_entity.pdbx_description
1 polymer ?
#
loop_
_entity_poly.entity_id
_entity_poly.type
_entity_poly.pdbx_seq_one_letter_code
_entity_poly.pdbx_strand_id
1 'polypeptide(L)'
;MANVVKLSEEELVFISGSDDLAYGIASVTERYQPELLLVTQGKAGVLAAFQQQFTHFSAKPVVSVDTTGAGDAFVAGLLASLAANGMPTDIAALEPTLTLAQTCGALATTAKGAMTALPYQRDLNRQF
;
A
#
# COMPACT_ATOMS: atom_id res chain seq x y z
N MET A 1 15.53 10.48 7.48
CA MET A 1 14.67 9.34 7.88
C MET A 1 13.28 9.59 7.31
N ALA A 2 12.53 8.54 6.97
CA ALA A 2 11.19 8.66 6.38
C ALA A 2 10.11 8.32 7.42
N ASN A 3 8.99 9.04 7.41
CA ASN A 3 7.84 8.74 8.28
C ASN A 3 7.03 7.54 7.78
N VAL A 4 6.86 7.46 6.45
CA VAL A 4 6.06 6.43 5.79
C VAL A 4 6.97 5.63 4.86
N VAL A 5 6.92 4.31 4.99
CA VAL A 5 7.69 3.37 4.17
C VAL A 5 6.73 2.39 3.51
N LYS A 6 6.85 2.21 2.20
CA LYS A 6 6.16 1.15 1.46
C LYS A 6 7.20 0.17 0.93
N LEU A 7 6.96 -1.11 1.13
CA LEU A 7 7.71 -2.23 0.57
C LEU A 7 6.74 -3.20 -0.12
N SER A 8 7.25 -3.95 -1.07
CA SER A 8 6.67 -5.24 -1.49
C SER A 8 7.12 -6.35 -0.54
N GLU A 9 6.52 -7.54 -0.65
CA GLU A 9 6.97 -8.72 0.09
C GLU A 9 8.42 -9.06 -0.27
N GLU A 10 8.77 -9.01 -1.55
CA GLU A 10 10.12 -9.31 -2.03
C GLU A 10 11.16 -8.32 -1.48
N GLU A 11 10.83 -7.03 -1.43
CA GLU A 11 11.71 -6.00 -0.84
C GLU A 11 11.85 -6.19 0.68
N LEU A 12 10.78 -6.58 1.38
CA LEU A 12 10.83 -6.87 2.80
C LEU A 12 11.77 -8.04 3.08
N VAL A 13 11.64 -9.14 2.33
CA VAL A 13 12.49 -10.33 2.45
C VAL A 13 13.95 -9.98 2.17
N PHE A 14 14.20 -9.18 1.13
CA PHE A 14 15.55 -8.74 0.80
C PHE A 14 16.20 -7.90 1.92
N ILE A 15 15.44 -7.01 2.55
CA ILE A 15 15.94 -6.13 3.61
C ILE A 15 16.11 -6.86 4.94
N SER A 16 15.16 -7.73 5.29
CA SER A 16 15.14 -8.46 6.57
C SER A 16 16.06 -9.68 6.57
N GLY A 17 16.33 -10.25 5.40
CA GLY A 17 17.03 -11.52 5.24
C GLY A 17 16.19 -12.75 5.64
N SER A 18 14.87 -12.61 5.71
CA SER A 18 13.93 -13.66 6.15
C SER A 18 12.65 -13.65 5.31
N ASP A 19 12.11 -14.83 5.01
CA ASP A 19 10.82 -15.04 4.34
C ASP A 19 9.61 -14.97 5.28
N ASP A 20 9.85 -14.95 6.60
CA ASP A 20 8.81 -14.68 7.60
C ASP A 20 8.45 -13.18 7.59
N LEU A 21 7.27 -12.85 7.06
CA LEU A 21 6.77 -11.47 6.98
C LEU A 21 6.62 -10.80 8.35
N ALA A 22 6.20 -11.54 9.38
CA ALA A 22 6.01 -10.98 10.72
C ALA A 22 7.38 -10.63 11.32
N TYR A 23 8.36 -11.53 11.18
CA TYR A 23 9.74 -11.24 11.54
C TYR A 23 10.31 -10.07 10.73
N GLY A 24 10.09 -10.05 9.42
CA GLY A 24 10.60 -9.00 8.54
C GLY A 24 10.07 -7.62 8.89
N ILE A 25 8.76 -7.51 9.13
CA ILE A 25 8.11 -6.29 9.60
C ILE A 25 8.69 -5.88 10.97
N ALA A 26 8.80 -6.80 11.93
CA ALA A 26 9.37 -6.52 13.23
C ALA A 26 10.82 -5.99 13.12
N SER A 27 11.66 -6.64 12.33
CA SER A 27 13.06 -6.25 12.07
C SER A 27 13.17 -4.85 11.47
N VAL A 28 12.37 -4.53 10.45
CA VAL A 28 12.38 -3.21 9.80
C VAL A 28 11.85 -2.13 10.75
N THR A 29 10.76 -2.41 11.48
CA THR A 29 10.19 -1.44 12.44
C THR A 29 11.13 -1.16 13.61
N GLU A 30 11.79 -2.17 14.16
CA GLU A 30 12.77 -2.00 15.25
C GLU A 30 13.99 -1.19 14.78
N ARG A 31 14.52 -1.51 13.59
CA ARG A 31 15.74 -0.90 13.07
C ARG A 31 15.57 0.53 12.58
N TYR A 32 14.46 0.83 11.91
CA TYR A 32 14.26 2.11 11.22
C TYR A 32 13.19 2.99 11.84
N GLN A 33 12.33 2.42 12.70
CA GLN A 33 11.27 3.13 13.43
C GLN A 33 10.41 4.05 12.54
N PRO A 34 9.90 3.58 11.39
CA PRO A 34 8.93 4.35 10.61
C PRO A 34 7.65 4.51 11.43
N GLU A 35 6.97 5.64 11.24
CA GLU A 35 5.66 5.87 11.83
C GLU A 35 4.64 4.91 11.23
N LEU A 36 4.72 4.70 9.90
CA LEU A 36 3.90 3.77 9.13
C LEU A 36 4.78 2.94 8.18
N LEU A 37 4.71 1.61 8.31
CA LEU A 37 5.26 0.67 7.33
C LEU A 37 4.13 -0.10 6.64
N LEU A 38 4.13 -0.10 5.32
CA LEU A 38 3.18 -0.80 4.47
C LEU A 38 3.91 -1.87 3.65
N VAL A 39 3.40 -3.09 3.66
CA VAL A 39 3.92 -4.21 2.85
C VAL A 39 2.81 -4.67 1.91
N THR A 40 2.94 -4.35 0.62
CA THR A 40 1.93 -4.69 -0.40
C THR A 40 2.07 -6.14 -0.85
N GLN A 41 0.94 -6.84 -0.93
CA GLN A 41 0.84 -8.28 -1.24
C GLN A 41 0.00 -8.54 -2.51
N GLY A 42 0.10 -7.63 -3.49
CA GLY A 42 -0.68 -7.68 -4.73
C GLY A 42 -2.18 -7.82 -4.48
N LYS A 43 -2.79 -8.89 -5.00
CA LYS A 43 -4.23 -9.18 -4.86
C LYS A 43 -4.68 -9.52 -3.43
N ALA A 44 -3.75 -9.88 -2.54
CA ALA A 44 -4.09 -10.16 -1.15
C ALA A 44 -4.38 -8.85 -0.39
N GLY A 45 -3.72 -7.76 -0.77
CA GLY A 45 -3.91 -6.44 -0.17
C GLY A 45 -2.63 -5.86 0.38
N VAL A 46 -2.67 -5.35 1.60
CA VAL A 46 -1.54 -4.70 2.26
C VAL A 46 -1.51 -5.00 3.75
N LEU A 47 -0.34 -5.34 4.28
CA LEU A 47 -0.06 -5.36 5.72
C LEU A 47 0.41 -3.96 6.15
N ALA A 48 -0.20 -3.42 7.20
CA ALA A 48 0.19 -2.17 7.81
C ALA A 48 0.74 -2.41 9.22
N ALA A 49 1.91 -1.84 9.49
CA ALA A 49 2.47 -1.67 10.81
C ALA A 49 2.39 -0.19 11.19
N PHE A 50 1.57 0.13 12.19
CA PHE A 50 1.31 1.51 12.63
C PHE A 50 1.05 1.51 14.14
N GLN A 51 1.71 2.39 14.89
CA GLN A 51 1.52 2.51 16.35
C GLN A 51 1.61 1.16 17.09
N GLN A 52 2.59 0.32 16.73
CA GLN A 52 2.79 -1.04 17.28
C GLN A 52 1.66 -2.03 16.99
N GLN A 53 0.71 -1.68 16.14
CA GLN A 53 -0.36 -2.55 15.66
C GLN A 53 -0.02 -3.06 14.26
N PHE A 54 -0.37 -4.32 14.02
CA PHE A 54 -0.19 -4.99 12.74
C PHE A 54 -1.56 -5.40 12.22
N THR A 55 -1.96 -4.93 11.05
CA THR A 55 -3.28 -5.21 10.49
C THR A 55 -3.20 -5.41 8.99
N HIS A 56 -3.88 -6.44 8.51
CA HIS A 56 -4.04 -6.70 7.08
C HIS A 56 -5.30 -6.03 6.55
N PHE A 57 -5.18 -5.35 5.42
CA PHE A 57 -6.28 -4.74 4.68
C PHE A 57 -6.40 -5.44 3.34
N SER A 58 -7.52 -6.14 3.12
CA SER A 58 -7.75 -6.89 1.89
C SER A 58 -7.97 -5.97 0.69
N ALA A 59 -7.40 -6.35 -0.46
CA ALA A 59 -7.69 -5.66 -1.72
C ALA A 59 -9.08 -6.04 -2.25
N LYS A 60 -9.71 -5.08 -2.93
CA LYS A 60 -10.87 -5.39 -3.77
C LYS A 60 -10.42 -6.16 -5.02
N PRO A 61 -11.09 -7.26 -5.40
CA PRO A 61 -10.74 -8.00 -6.61
C PRO A 61 -10.87 -7.14 -7.86
N VAL A 62 -9.88 -7.23 -8.76
CA VAL A 62 -9.94 -6.63 -10.11
C VAL A 62 -9.41 -7.61 -11.14
N VAL A 63 -9.85 -7.46 -12.39
CA VAL A 63 -9.25 -8.18 -13.52
C VAL A 63 -8.02 -7.42 -13.98
N SER A 64 -6.85 -7.96 -13.64
CA SER A 64 -5.55 -7.37 -14.00
C SER A 64 -5.14 -7.75 -15.42
N VAL A 65 -4.64 -6.77 -16.18
CA VAL A 65 -4.10 -6.90 -17.55
C VAL A 65 -2.57 -6.78 -17.55
N ASP A 66 -2.03 -5.84 -16.78
CA ASP A 66 -0.59 -5.55 -16.65
C ASP A 66 -0.32 -4.99 -15.25
N THR A 67 0.62 -5.54 -14.49
CA THR A 67 0.89 -5.07 -13.11
C THR A 67 1.88 -3.91 -13.04
N THR A 68 2.44 -3.50 -14.18
CA THR A 68 3.42 -2.41 -14.25
C THR A 68 2.81 -1.12 -13.71
N GLY A 69 3.49 -0.47 -12.76
CA GLY A 69 3.05 0.81 -12.17
C GLY A 69 2.00 0.70 -11.04
N ALA A 70 1.54 -0.50 -10.69
CA ALA A 70 0.59 -0.69 -9.58
C ALA A 70 1.11 -0.15 -8.24
N GLY A 71 2.40 -0.35 -7.97
CA GLY A 71 3.06 0.17 -6.77
C GLY A 71 3.12 1.70 -6.74
N ASP A 72 3.43 2.33 -7.87
CA ASP A 72 3.48 3.79 -7.98
C ASP A 72 2.09 4.40 -7.82
N ALA A 73 1.08 3.78 -8.45
CA ALA A 73 -0.31 4.19 -8.31
C ALA A 73 -0.83 4.03 -6.87
N PHE A 74 -0.43 2.94 -6.19
CA PHE A 74 -0.71 2.75 -4.76
C PHE A 74 -0.12 3.89 -3.93
N VAL A 75 1.16 4.22 -4.14
CA VAL A 75 1.83 5.32 -3.44
C VAL A 75 1.18 6.66 -3.76
N ALA A 76 0.77 6.90 -5.01
CA ALA A 76 0.04 8.11 -5.39
C ALA A 76 -1.30 8.23 -4.65
N GLY A 77 -2.08 7.15 -4.56
CA GLY A 77 -3.34 7.14 -3.79
C GLY A 77 -3.14 7.34 -2.29
N LEU A 78 -2.09 6.72 -1.72
CA LEU A 78 -1.69 6.92 -0.33
C LEU A 78 -1.34 8.39 -0.06
N LEU A 79 -0.43 8.96 -0.84
CA LEU A 79 0.02 10.35 -0.68
C LEU A 79 -1.11 11.34 -0.93
N ALA A 80 -2.03 11.06 -1.86
CA ALA A 80 -3.21 11.89 -2.08
C ALA A 80 -4.13 11.92 -0.86
N SER A 81 -4.38 10.77 -0.22
CA SER A 81 -5.17 10.72 1.02
C SER A 81 -4.48 11.47 2.17
N LEU A 82 -3.17 11.22 2.37
CA LEU A 82 -2.39 11.86 3.43
C LEU A 82 -2.27 13.37 3.24
N ALA A 83 -2.12 13.84 2.00
CA ALA A 83 -2.08 15.28 1.70
C ALA A 83 -3.41 15.96 1.99
N ALA A 84 -4.55 15.28 1.78
CA ALA A 84 -5.88 15.82 2.01
C ALA A 84 -6.29 15.77 3.49
N ASN A 85 -5.93 14.71 4.21
CA ASN A 85 -6.48 14.40 5.54
C ASN A 85 -5.43 14.38 6.67
N GLY A 86 -4.14 14.47 6.34
CA GLY A 86 -3.05 14.25 7.29
C GLY A 86 -2.80 12.78 7.59
N MET A 87 -1.94 12.52 8.58
CA MET A 87 -1.68 11.17 9.09
C MET A 87 -2.91 10.65 9.87
N PRO A 88 -3.29 9.37 9.70
CA PRO A 88 -4.33 8.74 10.50
C PRO A 88 -4.02 8.78 12.00
N THR A 89 -5.06 8.88 12.82
CA THR A 89 -4.90 8.96 14.29
C THR A 89 -4.59 7.61 14.93
N ASP A 90 -5.04 6.52 14.31
CA ASP A 90 -4.88 5.14 14.77
C ASP A 90 -4.97 4.15 13.59
N ILE A 91 -4.83 2.85 13.87
CA ILE A 91 -4.89 1.79 12.84
C ILE A 91 -6.25 1.72 12.13
N ALA A 92 -7.35 2.07 12.80
CA ALA A 92 -8.68 2.01 12.20
C ALA A 92 -8.88 3.17 11.20
N ALA A 93 -8.34 4.34 11.52
CA ALA A 93 -8.35 5.51 10.65
C ALA A 93 -7.47 5.34 9.38
N LEU A 94 -6.67 4.28 9.27
CA LEU A 94 -5.95 3.95 8.03
C LEU A 94 -6.85 3.42 6.93
N GLU A 95 -8.00 2.83 7.25
CA GLU A 95 -8.83 2.11 6.29
C GLU A 95 -9.22 2.96 5.06
N PRO A 96 -9.67 4.23 5.19
CA PRO A 96 -10.00 5.05 4.02
C PRO A 96 -8.77 5.36 3.16
N THR A 97 -7.63 5.65 3.80
CA THR A 97 -6.36 5.93 3.15
C THR A 97 -5.85 4.73 2.36
N LEU A 98 -5.89 3.54 2.97
CA LEU A 98 -5.47 2.30 2.32
C LEU A 98 -6.48 1.84 1.27
N THR A 99 -7.77 2.13 1.45
CA THR A 99 -8.79 1.87 0.41
C THR A 99 -8.49 2.68 -0.84
N LEU A 100 -8.16 3.97 -0.70
CA LEU A 100 -7.78 4.80 -1.84
C LEU A 100 -6.49 4.30 -2.51
N ALA A 101 -5.44 4.04 -1.72
CA ALA A 101 -4.18 3.51 -2.23
C ALA A 101 -4.37 2.19 -3.00
N GLN A 102 -5.08 1.22 -2.41
CA GLN A 102 -5.38 -0.06 -3.07
C GLN A 102 -6.22 0.12 -4.34
N THR A 103 -7.20 1.03 -4.32
CA THR A 103 -8.04 1.31 -5.51
C THR A 103 -7.19 1.87 -6.65
N CYS A 104 -6.30 2.82 -6.37
CA CYS A 104 -5.38 3.36 -7.37
C CYS A 104 -4.44 2.27 -7.93
N GLY A 105 -3.83 1.49 -7.04
CA GLY A 105 -2.95 0.39 -7.42
C GLY A 105 -3.65 -0.64 -8.30
N ALA A 106 -4.87 -1.04 -7.93
CA ALA A 106 -5.66 -2.01 -8.67
C ALA A 106 -6.08 -1.48 -10.05
N LEU A 107 -6.56 -0.25 -10.13
CA LEU A 107 -6.99 0.38 -11.38
C LEU A 107 -5.85 0.55 -12.38
N ALA A 108 -4.66 0.90 -11.90
CA ALA A 108 -3.47 1.00 -12.74
C ALA A 108 -3.17 -0.32 -13.47
N THR A 109 -3.64 -1.46 -12.95
CA THR A 109 -3.40 -2.75 -13.59
C THR A 109 -4.35 -3.10 -14.73
N THR A 110 -5.38 -2.29 -14.97
CA THR A 110 -6.48 -2.62 -15.90
C THR A 110 -6.17 -2.27 -17.36
N ALA A 111 -5.03 -1.63 -17.64
CA ALA A 111 -4.53 -1.38 -18.98
C ALA A 111 -3.00 -1.58 -19.04
N LYS A 112 -2.46 -1.73 -20.25
CA LYS A 112 -1.00 -1.86 -20.45
C LYS A 112 -0.27 -0.55 -20.19
N GLY A 113 0.86 -0.62 -19.49
CA GLY A 113 1.78 0.49 -19.24
C GLY A 113 1.51 1.24 -17.93
N ALA A 114 2.59 1.69 -17.29
CA ALA A 114 2.60 2.21 -15.91
C ALA A 114 1.66 3.40 -15.64
N MET A 115 1.46 4.28 -16.62
CA MET A 115 0.68 5.52 -16.45
C MET A 115 -0.65 5.51 -17.20
N THR A 116 -0.89 4.52 -18.05
CA THR A 116 -2.04 4.49 -18.97
C THR A 116 -3.37 4.42 -18.23
N ALA A 117 -3.40 3.70 -17.10
CA ALA A 117 -4.60 3.49 -16.30
C ALA A 117 -4.53 4.17 -14.92
N LEU A 118 -3.69 5.19 -14.76
CA LEU A 118 -3.76 6.02 -13.55
C LEU A 118 -5.15 6.66 -13.46
N PRO A 119 -5.90 6.45 -12.36
CA PRO A 119 -7.28 6.90 -12.30
C PRO A 119 -7.36 8.42 -12.10
N TYR A 120 -8.37 9.03 -12.71
CA TYR A 120 -8.84 10.34 -12.27
C TYR A 120 -9.75 10.18 -11.05
N GLN A 121 -9.99 11.28 -10.33
CA GLN A 121 -10.91 11.27 -9.18
C GLN A 121 -12.29 10.68 -9.49
N ARG A 122 -12.79 10.90 -10.72
CA ARG A 122 -14.07 10.33 -11.20
C ARG A 122 -14.08 8.81 -11.35
N ASP A 123 -12.92 8.19 -11.53
CA ASP A 123 -12.80 6.75 -11.75
C ASP A 123 -12.76 5.99 -10.41
N LEU A 124 -12.37 6.65 -9.32
CA LEU A 124 -12.33 6.08 -7.97
C LEU A 124 -13.71 5.77 -7.38
N ASN A 125 -14.75 6.47 -7.84
CA ASN A 125 -16.13 6.26 -7.42
C ASN A 125 -16.84 5.17 -8.23
N ARG A 126 -16.22 4.64 -9.29
CA ARG A 126 -16.79 3.52 -10.03
C ARG A 126 -16.62 2.27 -9.19
N GLN A 127 -17.74 1.71 -8.75
CA GLN A 127 -17.75 0.37 -8.18
C GLN A 127 -17.39 -0.61 -9.30
N PHE A 128 -16.27 -1.31 -9.14
CA PHE A 128 -15.91 -2.48 -9.93
C PHE A 128 -16.30 -3.73 -9.13
#